data_AF-A0A9Q5G4V3-F1
#
_entry.id   AF-A0A9Q5G4V3-F1
#
_cell.length_a   1.000
_cell.length_b   1.000
_cell.length_c   1.000
_cell.angle_alpha   90.00
_cell.angle_beta   90.00
_cell.angle_gamma   90.00
#
_symmetry.space_group_name_H-M   'P 1'
#
loop_
_entity.id
_entity.type
_entity.pdbx_description
1 polymer ?
#
loop_
_entity_poly.entity_id
_entity_poly.type
_entity_poly.pdbx_seq_one_letter_code
_entity_poly.pdbx_strand_id
1 'polypeptide(L)'
;MWAQTVFVCLLIAVVSFGGSAATSFYQILTDMGNVAATAPYIFLIGAFPFFLKKDYPRKFRVFTNYKWTVALVVFVEIIVCTGIIFTVLQPILEHRYATAFWTGFGPIFFGLIAYIFYRTSKKKHGLTDLD
;
A
#
# COMPACT_ATOMS: atom_id res chain seq x y z
N MET A 1 10.71 -3.54 -18.73
CA MET A 1 9.73 -2.68 -19.41
C MET A 1 8.90 -3.45 -20.43
N TRP A 2 9.41 -3.82 -21.62
CA TRP A 2 8.61 -4.51 -22.65
C TRP A 2 7.93 -5.82 -22.20
N ALA A 3 8.64 -6.67 -21.46
CA ALA A 3 8.06 -7.92 -20.93
C ALA A 3 6.93 -7.69 -19.90
N GLN A 4 7.06 -6.66 -19.06
CA GLN A 4 6.01 -6.29 -18.10
C GLN A 4 4.79 -5.71 -18.83
N THR A 5 5.01 -4.88 -19.85
CA THR A 5 3.93 -4.35 -20.69
C THR A 5 3.14 -5.47 -21.34
N VAL A 6 3.81 -6.44 -21.97
CA VAL A 6 3.16 -7.62 -22.58
C VAL A 6 2.36 -8.39 -21.53
N PHE A 7 2.92 -8.61 -20.34
CA PHE A 7 2.23 -9.28 -19.25
C PHE A 7 0.96 -8.54 -18.80
N VAL A 8 1.01 -7.22 -18.66
CA VAL A 8 -0.16 -6.40 -18.30
C VAL A 8 -1.23 -6.44 -19.39
N CYS A 9 -0.84 -6.35 -20.68
CA CYS A 9 -1.77 -6.46 -21.79
C CYS A 9 -2.51 -7.81 -21.81
N LEU A 10 -1.79 -8.91 -21.55
CA LEU A 10 -2.40 -10.25 -21.46
C LEU A 10 -3.38 -10.35 -20.28
N LEU A 11 -3.03 -9.80 -19.11
CA LEU A 11 -3.93 -9.76 -17.95
C LEU A 11 -5.22 -8.99 -18.26
N ILE A 12 -5.11 -7.82 -18.88
CA ILE A 12 -6.27 -7.01 -19.27
C ILE A 12 -7.15 -7.79 -20.25
N ALA A 13 -6.58 -8.42 -21.28
CA ALA A 13 -7.33 -9.23 -22.24
C ALA A 13 -8.08 -10.38 -21.54
N VAL A 14 -7.42 -11.11 -20.63
CA VAL A 14 -8.05 -12.18 -19.85
C VAL A 14 -9.21 -11.65 -18.99
N VAL A 15 -9.06 -10.49 -18.35
CA VAL A 15 -10.13 -9.89 -17.55
C VAL A 15 -11.29 -9.40 -18.41
N SER A 16 -11.00 -8.79 -19.56
CA SER A 16 -12.01 -8.28 -20.49
C SER A 16 -12.87 -9.37 -21.13
N PHE A 17 -12.33 -10.58 -21.31
CA PHE A 17 -13.06 -11.71 -21.90
C PHE A 17 -13.42 -12.83 -20.90
N GLY A 18 -12.93 -12.76 -19.65
CA GLY A 18 -13.02 -13.83 -18.64
C GLY A 18 -14.29 -13.85 -17.79
N GLY A 19 -15.25 -12.95 -18.05
CA GLY A 19 -16.53 -12.89 -17.33
C GLY A 19 -16.46 -12.25 -15.94
N SER A 20 -17.57 -12.29 -15.20
CA SER A 20 -17.74 -11.57 -13.92
C SER A 20 -16.76 -12.01 -12.81
N ALA A 21 -16.31 -13.27 -12.85
CA ALA A 21 -15.33 -13.80 -11.91
C ALA A 21 -13.94 -13.19 -12.10
N ALA A 22 -13.47 -13.05 -13.34
CA ALA A 22 -12.16 -12.47 -13.65
C ALA A 22 -12.10 -10.97 -13.28
N THR A 23 -13.17 -10.23 -13.57
CA THR A 23 -13.30 -8.82 -13.15
C THR A 23 -13.27 -8.67 -11.64
N SER A 24 -13.98 -9.54 -10.90
CA SER A 24 -13.99 -9.51 -9.44
C SER A 24 -12.63 -9.81 -8.83
N PHE A 25 -11.89 -10.78 -9.39
CA PHE A 25 -10.53 -11.09 -8.95
C PHE A 25 -9.56 -9.94 -9.21
N TYR A 26 -9.62 -9.32 -10.39
CA TYR A 26 -8.81 -8.15 -10.70
C TYR A 26 -9.10 -6.97 -9.77
N GLN A 27 -10.38 -6.73 -9.44
CA GLN A 27 -10.77 -5.71 -8.48
C GLN A 27 -10.17 -5.99 -7.09
N ILE A 28 -10.28 -7.24 -6.60
CA ILE A 28 -9.65 -7.67 -5.34
C ILE A 28 -8.15 -7.36 -5.34
N LEU A 29 -7.42 -7.75 -6.39
CA LEU A 29 -5.98 -7.49 -6.49
C LEU A 29 -5.65 -5.99 -6.54
N THR A 30 -6.46 -5.21 -7.23
CA THR A 30 -6.30 -3.74 -7.31
C THR A 30 -6.52 -3.10 -5.94
N ASP A 31 -7.57 -3.50 -5.24
CA ASP A 31 -7.91 -2.98 -3.91
C ASP A 31 -6.82 -3.35 -2.89
N MET A 32 -6.31 -4.60 -2.92
CA MET A 32 -5.14 -5.00 -2.12
C MET A 32 -3.92 -4.12 -2.42
N GLY A 33 -3.65 -3.85 -3.69
CA GLY A 33 -2.52 -3.01 -4.11
C GLY A 33 -2.64 -1.59 -3.56
N ASN A 34 -3.86 -1.03 -3.60
CA ASN A 34 -4.15 0.29 -3.06
C ASN A 34 -3.94 0.33 -1.53
N VAL A 35 -4.46 -0.66 -0.79
CA VAL A 35 -4.26 -0.76 0.67
C VAL A 35 -2.78 -0.95 1.01
N ALA A 36 -2.07 -1.83 0.30
CA ALA A 36 -0.66 -2.10 0.53
C ALA A 36 0.23 -0.87 0.29
N ALA A 37 -0.04 -0.11 -0.78
CA ALA A 37 0.72 1.09 -1.12
C ALA A 37 0.45 2.25 -0.16
N THR A 38 -0.77 2.33 0.39
CA THR A 38 -1.18 3.46 1.25
C THR A 38 -0.90 3.24 2.73
N ALA A 39 -0.87 2.00 3.21
CA ALA A 39 -0.50 1.67 4.58
C ALA A 39 0.82 2.31 5.07
N PRO A 40 1.95 2.29 4.32
CA PRO A 40 3.18 2.95 4.77
C PRO A 40 3.07 4.48 4.79
N TYR A 41 2.15 5.09 4.03
CA TYR A 41 1.97 6.54 4.03
C TYR A 41 1.38 7.07 5.34
N ILE A 42 0.53 6.30 6.02
CA ILE A 42 0.04 6.64 7.37
C ILE A 42 1.23 6.91 8.30
N PHE A 43 2.20 5.98 8.33
CA PHE A 43 3.40 6.16 9.14
C PHE A 43 4.24 7.35 8.68
N LEU A 44 4.42 7.53 7.37
CA LEU A 44 5.23 8.61 6.80
C LEU A 44 4.65 10.00 7.13
N ILE A 45 3.35 10.17 6.94
CA ILE A 45 2.61 11.42 7.17
C ILE A 45 2.58 11.71 8.67
N GLY A 46 2.25 10.72 9.50
CA GLY A 46 2.26 10.84 10.96
C GLY A 46 3.65 11.15 11.55
N ALA A 47 4.74 10.67 10.94
CA ALA A 47 6.10 10.97 11.35
C ALA A 47 6.56 12.39 10.97
N PHE A 48 5.88 13.05 10.03
CA PHE A 48 6.32 14.33 9.46
C PHE A 48 6.43 15.48 10.48
N PRO A 49 5.49 15.70 11.42
CA PRO A 49 5.64 16.73 12.46
C PRO A 49 6.83 16.48 13.40
N PHE A 50 7.12 15.21 13.71
CA PHE A 50 8.27 14.83 14.53
C PHE A 50 9.58 15.12 13.80
N PHE A 51 9.63 14.85 12.49
CA PHE A 51 10.75 15.23 11.64
C PHE A 51 10.98 16.74 11.61
N LEU A 52 9.91 17.54 11.56
CA LEU A 52 10.01 19.00 11.56
C LEU A 52 10.61 19.59 12.84
N LYS A 53 10.35 18.97 14.00
CA LYS A 53 10.93 19.39 15.30
C LYS A 53 12.43 19.11 15.43
N LYS A 54 12.97 18.17 14.66
CA LYS A 54 14.40 17.83 14.69
C LYS A 54 15.19 18.80 13.82
N ASP A 55 16.30 19.31 14.33
CA ASP A 55 17.14 20.25 13.59
C ASP A 55 18.20 19.48 12.78
N TYR A 56 17.84 19.13 11.55
CA TYR A 56 18.74 18.53 10.57
C TYR A 56 19.15 19.59 9.54
N PRO A 57 20.37 19.55 8.97
CA PRO A 57 20.76 20.45 7.90
C PRO A 57 19.90 20.18 6.65
N ARG A 58 19.03 21.13 6.28
CA ARG A 58 18.10 21.01 5.14
C ARG A 58 18.41 22.07 4.10
N LYS A 59 18.59 21.67 2.84
CA LYS A 59 18.77 22.62 1.71
C LYS A 59 17.49 23.40 1.38
N PHE A 60 16.31 22.93 1.82
CA PHE A 60 15.03 23.54 1.51
C PHE A 60 14.00 23.29 2.63
N ARG A 61 13.14 24.28 2.90
CA ARG A 61 12.12 24.23 3.96
C ARG A 61 10.78 24.78 3.44
N VAL A 62 9.92 23.90 2.94
CA VAL A 62 8.57 24.24 2.46
C VAL A 62 7.64 24.61 3.61
N PHE A 63 7.70 23.84 4.70
CA PHE A 63 6.81 23.98 5.84
C PHE A 63 7.47 24.85 6.91
N THR A 64 7.04 26.11 6.98
CA THR A 64 7.59 27.11 7.91
C THR A 64 6.78 27.23 9.19
N ASN A 65 5.45 27.10 9.11
CA ASN A 65 4.58 27.21 10.28
C ASN A 65 4.19 25.82 10.82
N TYR A 66 4.71 25.49 12.01
CA TYR A 66 4.51 24.20 12.65
C TYR A 66 3.02 23.90 12.94
N LYS A 67 2.25 24.89 13.43
CA LYS A 67 0.82 24.69 13.77
C LYS A 67 0.00 24.36 12.53
N TRP A 68 0.20 25.11 11.45
CA TRP A 68 -0.45 24.84 10.16
C TRP A 68 -0.03 23.49 9.57
N THR A 69 1.24 23.13 9.73
CA THR A 69 1.74 21.84 9.24
C THR A 69 1.10 20.67 9.98
N VAL A 70 0.98 20.75 11.31
CA VAL A 70 0.29 19.71 12.10
C VAL A 70 -1.18 19.61 11.70
N ALA A 71 -1.88 20.74 11.52
CA ALA A 71 -3.28 20.72 11.08
C ALA A 71 -3.43 20.05 9.70
N LEU A 72 -2.56 20.37 8.75
CA LEU A 72 -2.57 19.75 7.42
C LEU A 72 -2.24 18.26 7.48
N VAL A 73 -1.23 17.86 8.27
CA VAL A 73 -0.87 16.46 8.48
C VAL A 73 -2.06 15.68 9.03
N VAL A 74 -2.70 16.16 10.09
CA VAL A 74 -3.88 15.50 10.68
C VAL A 74 -5.01 15.39 9.67
N PHE A 75 -5.26 16.46 8.89
CA PHE A 75 -6.30 16.45 7.86
C PHE A 75 -6.03 15.40 6.78
N VAL A 76 -4.80 15.34 6.25
CA VAL A 76 -4.41 14.35 5.22
C VAL A 76 -4.42 12.94 5.80
N GLU A 77 -3.94 12.76 7.04
CA GLU A 77 -3.95 11.48 7.75
C GLU A 77 -5.37 10.91 7.87
N ILE A 78 -6.35 11.76 8.23
CA ILE A 78 -7.76 11.37 8.31
C ILE A 78 -8.28 10.91 6.94
N ILE A 79 -7.95 11.63 5.86
CA ILE A 79 -8.38 11.26 4.49
C ILE A 79 -7.80 9.91 4.10
N VAL A 80 -6.49 9.69 4.32
CA VAL A 80 -5.82 8.43 3.97
C VAL A 80 -6.38 7.27 4.78
N CYS A 81 -6.51 7.43 6.10
CA CYS A 81 -7.09 6.41 6.98
C CYS A 81 -8.53 6.08 6.56
N THR A 82 -9.35 7.09 6.27
CA THR A 82 -10.73 6.91 5.82
C THR A 82 -10.75 6.17 4.48
N GLY A 83 -9.89 6.52 3.53
CA GLY A 83 -9.77 5.83 2.24
C GLY A 83 -9.52 4.33 2.42
N ILE A 84 -8.51 3.95 3.22
CA ILE A 84 -8.18 2.56 3.49
C ILE A 84 -9.34 1.83 4.19
N ILE A 85 -9.95 2.45 5.19
CA ILE A 85 -11.10 1.88 5.90
C ILE A 85 -12.25 1.62 4.92
N PHE A 86 -12.60 2.58 4.06
CA PHE A 86 -13.66 2.41 3.08
C PHE A 86 -13.33 1.36 2.01
N THR A 87 -12.07 1.24 1.58
CA THR A 87 -11.65 0.18 0.66
C THR A 87 -11.92 -1.22 1.22
N VAL A 88 -11.82 -1.42 2.53
CA VAL A 88 -12.16 -2.70 3.18
C VAL A 88 -13.65 -2.80 3.55
N LEU A 89 -14.29 -1.69 3.93
CA LEU A 89 -15.70 -1.66 4.35
C LEU A 89 -16.68 -1.76 3.17
N GLN A 90 -16.40 -1.15 2.03
CA GLN A 90 -17.31 -1.16 0.86
C GLN A 90 -17.71 -2.57 0.43
N PRO A 91 -16.78 -3.53 0.28
CA PRO A 91 -17.17 -4.90 -0.05
C PRO A 91 -18.01 -5.58 1.03
N ILE A 92 -17.89 -5.19 2.31
CA ILE A 92 -18.74 -5.71 3.40
C ILE A 92 -20.16 -5.20 3.24
N LEU A 93 -20.33 -3.91 2.91
CA LEU A 93 -21.64 -3.30 2.66
C LEU A 93 -22.33 -3.91 1.42
N GLU A 94 -21.55 -4.36 0.44
CA GLU A 94 -22.04 -5.08 -0.75
C GLU A 94 -22.26 -6.59 -0.51
N HIS A 95 -22.13 -7.08 0.72
CA HIS A 95 -22.19 -8.51 1.07
C HIS A 95 -21.13 -9.39 0.38
N ARG A 96 -20.03 -8.80 -0.12
CA ARG A 96 -18.89 -9.46 -0.74
C ARG A 96 -17.79 -9.75 0.29
N TYR A 97 -18.11 -10.61 1.26
CA TYR A 97 -17.22 -10.91 2.40
C TYR A 97 -15.85 -11.47 2.00
N ALA A 98 -15.79 -12.31 0.97
CA ALA A 98 -14.52 -12.84 0.46
C ALA A 98 -13.62 -11.72 -0.09
N THR A 99 -14.20 -10.77 -0.83
CA THR A 99 -13.49 -9.58 -1.32
C THR A 99 -12.98 -8.74 -0.15
N ALA A 100 -13.82 -8.45 0.86
CA ALA A 100 -13.40 -7.68 2.04
C ALA A 100 -12.21 -8.32 2.78
N PHE A 101 -12.31 -9.63 3.03
CA PHE A 101 -11.26 -10.38 3.71
C PHE A 101 -9.94 -10.30 2.94
N TRP A 102 -9.97 -10.60 1.64
CA TRP A 102 -8.78 -10.60 0.80
C TRP A 102 -8.19 -9.20 0.63
N THR A 103 -9.00 -8.15 0.47
CA THR A 103 -8.54 -6.77 0.37
C THR A 103 -7.78 -6.30 1.62
N GLY A 104 -8.26 -6.64 2.82
CA GLY A 104 -7.60 -6.28 4.08
C GLY A 104 -6.42 -7.20 4.46
N PHE A 105 -6.61 -8.52 4.35
CA PHE A 105 -5.62 -9.51 4.79
C PHE A 105 -4.51 -9.76 3.75
N GLY A 106 -4.83 -9.62 2.46
CA GLY A 106 -3.92 -9.88 1.34
C GLY A 106 -2.56 -9.20 1.47
N PRO A 107 -2.50 -7.88 1.75
CA PRO A 107 -1.23 -7.18 1.95
C PRO A 107 -0.35 -7.78 3.06
N ILE A 108 -0.96 -8.19 4.18
CA ILE A 108 -0.26 -8.78 5.33
C ILE A 108 0.28 -10.17 4.94
N PHE A 109 -0.54 -10.98 4.29
CA PHE A 109 -0.17 -12.31 3.82
C PHE A 109 1.00 -12.27 2.82
N PHE A 110 0.90 -11.40 1.81
CA PHE A 110 1.98 -11.26 0.82
C PHE A 110 3.24 -10.64 1.42
N GLY A 111 3.10 -9.73 2.38
CA GLY A 111 4.23 -9.21 3.16
C GLY A 111 4.98 -10.32 3.92
N LEU A 112 4.25 -11.25 4.54
CA LEU A 112 4.84 -12.41 5.22
C LEU A 112 5.55 -13.36 4.24
N ILE A 113 4.92 -13.68 3.11
CA ILE A 113 5.55 -14.51 2.06
C ILE A 113 6.83 -13.85 1.54
N ALA A 114 6.77 -12.55 1.24
CA ALA A 114 7.93 -11.79 0.79
C ALA A 114 9.05 -11.81 1.84
N TYR A 115 8.72 -11.68 3.13
CA TYR A 115 9.69 -11.78 4.21
C TYR A 115 10.33 -13.18 4.31
N ILE A 116 9.57 -14.25 4.13
CA ILE A 116 10.10 -15.62 4.10
C ILE A 116 11.04 -15.81 2.90
N PHE A 117 10.66 -15.33 1.72
CA PHE A 117 11.53 -15.37 0.54
C PHE A 117 12.79 -14.54 0.72
N TYR A 118 12.68 -13.36 1.32
CA TYR A 118 13.82 -12.52 1.66
C TYR A 118 14.78 -13.28 2.58
N ARG A 119 14.28 -13.87 3.68
CA ARG A 119 15.11 -14.64 4.62
C ARG A 119 15.79 -15.84 3.95
N THR A 120 15.07 -16.55 3.10
CA THR A 120 15.60 -17.72 2.37
C THR A 120 16.67 -17.29 1.37
N SER A 121 16.44 -16.18 0.65
CA SER A 121 17.38 -15.62 -0.32
C SER A 121 18.63 -15.05 0.36
N LYS A 122 18.47 -14.40 1.52
CA LYS A 122 19.57 -13.90 2.37
C LYS A 122 20.49 -15.05 2.80
N LYS A 123 19.92 -16.16 3.28
CA LYS A 123 20.68 -17.37 3.66
C LYS A 123 21.40 -18.01 2.47
N LYS A 124 20.77 -18.02 1.29
CA LYS A 124 21.35 -18.64 0.08
C LYS A 124 22.51 -17.83 -0.52
N HIS A 125 22.48 -16.50 -0.42
CA HIS A 125 23.50 -15.62 -0.99
C HIS A 125 24.52 -15.11 0.04
N GLY A 126 24.53 -15.63 1.27
CA GLY A 126 25.54 -15.31 2.28
C GLY A 126 25.53 -13.85 2.77
N LEU A 127 24.41 -13.12 2.58
CA LEU A 127 24.26 -11.71 2.95
C LEU A 127 23.98 -11.52 4.45
N THR A 128 24.72 -12.22 5.30
CA THR A 128 24.48 -12.29 6.75
C THR A 128 24.80 -10.98 7.48
N ASP A 129 25.57 -10.08 6.84
CA ASP A 129 26.18 -8.90 7.46
C ASP A 129 25.43 -7.58 7.22
N LEU A 130 24.17 -7.65 6.75
CA LEU A 130 23.37 -6.47 6.35
C LEU A 130 22.23 -6.11 7.34
N ASP A 131 22.35 -6.52 8.61
CA ASP A 131 21.45 -6.08 9.70
C ASP A 131 22.07 -4.94 10.51
#